data_AF-A0A9D5MDN4-F1
#
_entry.id   AF-A0A9D5MDN4-F1
#
_cell.length_a   1.000
_cell.length_b   1.000
_cell.length_c   1.000
_cell.angle_alpha   90.00
_cell.angle_beta   90.00
_cell.angle_gamma   90.00
#
_symmetry.space_group_name_H-M   'P 1'
#
loop_
_entity.id
_entity.type
_entity.pdbx_description
1 polymer ?
#
loop_
_entity_poly.entity_id
_entity_poly.type
_entity_poly.pdbx_seq_one_letter_code
_entity_poly.pdbx_strand_id
1 'polypeptide(L)'
;MQQVFDWILSHWAFCAFVLGVFVQITPGIKFSPLTWIGNLFLGGIRKDVAGLQAQMDENEKDRIRWEVLDFANSCRNGRKHTKDEFQHIITLHDKYKRLLEKTNDTNGVFDEEYAYIKRLYAERQEKNDFL
;
A
#
# COMPACT_ATOMS: atom_id res chain seq x y z
N MET A 1 -21.67 -28.75 22.94
CA MET A 1 -21.25 -27.39 22.54
C MET A 1 -22.39 -26.39 22.69
N GLN A 2 -23.59 -26.63 22.11
CA GLN A 2 -24.75 -25.72 22.26
C GLN A 2 -25.25 -25.55 23.70
N GLN A 3 -25.42 -26.62 24.48
CA GLN A 3 -25.88 -26.51 25.88
C GLN A 3 -24.98 -25.64 26.78
N VAL A 4 -23.67 -25.63 26.52
CA VAL A 4 -22.72 -24.79 27.28
C VAL A 4 -22.85 -23.34 26.86
N PHE A 5 -23.05 -23.07 25.57
CA PHE A 5 -23.23 -21.73 25.03
C PHE A 5 -24.55 -21.09 25.52
N ASP A 6 -25.63 -21.87 25.54
CA ASP A 6 -26.94 -21.44 26.03
C ASP A 6 -26.93 -21.19 27.55
N TRP A 7 -26.21 -22.03 28.31
CA TRP A 7 -26.01 -21.81 29.73
C TRP A 7 -25.21 -20.54 30.02
N ILE A 8 -24.16 -20.26 29.24
CA ILE A 8 -23.36 -19.03 29.32
C ILE A 8 -24.20 -17.79 28.97
N LEU A 9 -25.04 -17.85 27.93
CA LEU A 9 -25.96 -16.76 27.57
C LEU A 9 -27.02 -16.52 28.66
N SER A 10 -27.57 -17.59 29.25
CA SER A 10 -28.55 -17.50 30.35
C SER A 10 -27.95 -16.97 31.66
N HIS A 11 -26.64 -17.14 31.88
CA HIS A 11 -25.95 -16.76 33.11
C HIS A 11 -24.85 -15.70 32.87
N TRP A 12 -24.99 -14.90 31.81
CA TRP A 12 -23.98 -13.93 31.40
C TRP A 12 -23.61 -12.93 32.52
N ALA A 13 -24.57 -12.57 33.37
CA ALA A 13 -24.37 -11.69 34.52
C ALA A 13 -23.48 -12.34 35.60
N PHE A 14 -23.62 -13.66 35.83
CA PHE A 14 -22.76 -14.42 36.73
C PHE A 14 -21.34 -14.53 36.17
N CYS A 15 -21.21 -14.79 34.87
CA CYS A 15 -19.91 -14.79 34.18
C CYS A 15 -19.22 -13.41 34.26
N ALA A 16 -19.97 -12.32 34.04
CA ALA A 16 -19.46 -10.96 34.16
C ALA A 16 -19.08 -10.59 35.60
N PHE A 17 -19.84 -11.06 36.59
CA PHE A 17 -19.55 -10.88 38.02
C PHE A 17 -18.26 -11.59 38.43
N VAL A 18 -18.10 -12.86 38.05
CA VAL A 18 -16.88 -13.64 38.31
C VAL A 18 -15.68 -12.98 37.61
N LEU A 19 -15.81 -12.58 36.34
CA LEU A 19 -14.75 -11.85 35.63
C LEU A 19 -14.40 -10.52 36.32
N GLY A 20 -15.39 -9.77 36.82
CA GLY A 20 -15.21 -8.52 37.54
C GLY A 20 -14.45 -8.69 38.87
N VAL A 21 -14.77 -9.74 39.63
CA VAL A 21 -14.05 -10.09 40.88
C VAL A 21 -12.60 -10.48 40.59
N PHE A 22 -12.35 -11.21 39.49
CA PHE A 22 -10.98 -11.56 39.05
C PHE A 22 -10.14 -10.33 38.68
N VAL A 23 -10.75 -9.28 38.09
CA VAL A 23 -10.04 -8.04 37.74
C VAL A 23 -9.57 -7.27 38.99
N GLN A 24 -10.28 -7.35 40.10
CA GLN A 24 -9.93 -6.63 41.34
C GLN A 24 -8.84 -7.32 42.19
N ILE A 25 -8.65 -8.64 42.07
CA ILE A 25 -7.84 -9.43 43.02
C ILE A 25 -6.33 -9.50 42.66
N THR A 26 -5.87 -8.86 41.58
CA THR A 26 -4.48 -9.07 41.09
C THR A 26 -3.56 -7.85 41.33
N PRO A 27 -2.86 -7.73 42.46
CA PRO A 27 -1.77 -6.76 42.61
C PRO A 27 -0.49 -7.35 41.97
N GLY A 28 0.01 -6.76 40.89
CA GLY A 28 1.43 -6.87 40.50
C GLY A 28 1.82 -7.75 39.30
N ILE A 29 0.95 -8.54 38.69
CA ILE A 29 1.28 -9.28 37.45
C ILE A 29 0.50 -8.66 36.27
N LYS A 30 1.20 -7.96 35.37
CA LYS A 30 0.65 -7.21 34.22
C LYS A 30 0.09 -8.10 33.08
N PHE A 31 -0.56 -9.22 33.39
CA PHE A 31 -1.11 -10.13 32.38
C PHE A 31 -2.63 -10.23 32.53
N SER A 32 -3.35 -9.30 31.91
CA SER A 32 -4.82 -9.32 31.85
C SER A 32 -5.27 -10.07 30.59
N PRO A 33 -6.29 -10.95 30.66
CA PRO A 33 -6.88 -11.56 29.46
C PRO A 33 -7.29 -10.51 28.39
N LEU A 34 -7.71 -9.33 28.83
CA LEU A 34 -8.06 -8.22 27.94
C LEU A 34 -6.84 -7.65 27.20
N THR A 35 -5.68 -7.57 27.85
CA THR A 35 -4.46 -7.10 27.18
C THR A 35 -3.96 -8.13 26.17
N TRP A 36 -4.16 -9.43 26.42
CA TRP A 36 -3.87 -10.48 25.44
C TRP A 36 -4.79 -10.41 24.21
N ILE A 37 -6.11 -10.30 24.42
CA ILE A 37 -7.09 -10.14 23.33
C ILE A 37 -6.82 -8.84 22.55
N GLY A 38 -6.55 -7.75 23.25
CA GLY A 38 -6.21 -6.47 22.63
C GLY A 38 -4.95 -6.54 21.78
N ASN A 39 -3.89 -7.20 22.27
CA ASN A 39 -2.65 -7.39 21.52
C ASN A 39 -2.85 -8.29 20.29
N LEU A 40 -3.69 -9.33 20.38
CA LEU A 40 -4.04 -10.19 19.25
C LEU A 40 -4.79 -9.40 18.17
N PHE A 41 -5.83 -8.66 18.57
CA PHE A 41 -6.64 -7.84 17.67
C PHE A 41 -5.82 -6.71 17.03
N LEU A 42 -5.01 -6.02 17.83
CA LEU A 42 -4.11 -4.98 17.35
C LEU A 42 -3.07 -5.52 16.36
N GLY A 43 -2.55 -6.73 16.61
CA GLY A 43 -1.66 -7.43 15.68
C GLY A 43 -2.34 -7.77 14.36
N GLY A 44 -3.59 -8.25 14.39
CA GLY A 44 -4.40 -8.52 13.21
C GLY A 44 -4.64 -7.27 12.36
N ILE A 45 -5.17 -6.21 12.98
CA ILE A 45 -5.39 -4.93 12.30
C ILE A 45 -4.10 -4.38 11.69
N ARG A 46 -2.99 -4.45 12.40
CA ARG A 46 -1.69 -3.98 11.88
C ARG A 46 -1.26 -4.75 10.64
N LYS A 47 -1.47 -6.07 10.61
CA LYS A 47 -1.15 -6.92 9.45
C LYS A 47 -2.04 -6.59 8.26
N ASP A 48 -3.34 -6.41 8.47
CA ASP A 48 -4.28 -6.08 7.41
C ASP A 48 -3.96 -4.71 6.81
N VAL A 49 -3.66 -3.71 7.64
CA VAL A 49 -3.23 -2.38 7.19
C VAL A 49 -1.91 -2.45 6.41
N ALA A 50 -0.94 -3.24 6.89
CA ALA A 50 0.32 -3.43 6.18
C ALA A 50 0.12 -4.13 4.83
N GLY A 51 -0.77 -5.14 4.76
CA GLY A 51 -1.13 -5.82 3.53
C GLY A 51 -1.82 -4.91 2.52
N LEU A 52 -2.73 -4.05 2.99
CA LEU A 52 -3.38 -3.03 2.16
C LEU A 52 -2.37 -2.02 1.61
N GLN A 53 -1.43 -1.54 2.44
CA GLN A 53 -0.39 -0.64 1.97
C GLN A 53 0.49 -1.28 0.89
N ALA A 54 0.88 -2.55 1.06
CA ALA A 54 1.66 -3.27 0.07
C ALA A 54 0.91 -3.42 -1.26
N GLN A 55 -0.38 -3.78 -1.23
CA GLN A 55 -1.21 -3.87 -2.43
C GLN A 55 -1.41 -2.51 -3.11
N MET A 56 -1.55 -1.44 -2.33
CA MET A 56 -1.64 -0.08 -2.87
C MET A 56 -0.34 0.33 -3.56
N ASP A 57 0.82 0.05 -2.96
CA ASP A 57 2.13 0.32 -3.56
C ASP A 57 2.33 -0.50 -4.85
N GLU A 58 1.87 -1.76 -4.89
CA GLU A 58 1.91 -2.61 -6.08
C GLU A 58 1.02 -2.08 -7.22
N ASN A 59 -0.25 -1.79 -6.92
CA ASN A 59 -1.19 -1.22 -7.88
C ASN A 59 -0.70 0.13 -8.43
N GLU A 60 -0.08 0.95 -7.58
CA GLU A 60 0.53 2.21 -7.98
C GLU A 60 1.70 2.00 -8.95
N LYS A 61 2.57 1.02 -8.69
CA LYS A 61 3.67 0.65 -9.59
C LYS A 61 3.15 0.24 -10.96
N ASP A 62 2.11 -0.60 -11.01
CA ASP A 62 1.54 -1.09 -12.27
C ASP A 62 0.83 0.01 -13.06
N ARG A 63 0.12 0.92 -12.38
CA ARG A 63 -0.47 2.09 -13.05
C ARG A 63 0.60 2.97 -13.69
N ILE A 64 1.67 3.28 -12.96
CA ILE A 64 2.78 4.09 -13.50
C ILE A 64 3.43 3.37 -14.69
N ARG A 65 3.68 2.06 -14.59
CA ARG A 65 4.21 1.26 -15.71
C ARG A 65 3.38 1.41 -16.97
N TRP A 66 2.08 1.22 -16.83
CA TRP A 66 1.14 1.33 -17.95
C TRP A 66 1.16 2.74 -18.57
N GLU A 67 1.12 3.79 -17.75
CA GLU A 67 1.06 5.18 -18.22
C GLU A 67 2.33 5.60 -18.98
N VAL A 68 3.52 5.21 -18.50
CA VAL A 68 4.78 5.48 -19.21
C VAL A 68 4.87 4.67 -20.50
N LEU A 69 4.44 3.41 -20.51
CA LEU A 69 4.44 2.58 -21.71
C LEU A 69 3.48 3.12 -22.77
N ASP A 70 2.28 3.53 -22.37
CA ASP A 70 1.31 4.14 -23.27
C ASP A 70 1.84 5.44 -23.88
N PHE A 71 2.46 6.29 -23.06
CA PHE A 71 3.11 7.52 -23.54
C PHE A 71 4.30 7.26 -24.47
N ALA A 72 5.12 6.24 -24.17
CA ALA A 72 6.21 5.85 -25.07
C ALA A 72 5.67 5.37 -26.42
N ASN A 73 4.61 4.56 -26.40
CA ASN A 73 3.94 4.07 -27.61
C ASN A 73 3.29 5.19 -28.42
N SER A 74 2.61 6.14 -27.78
CA SER A 74 2.04 7.30 -28.47
C SER A 74 3.12 8.14 -29.15
N CYS A 75 4.26 8.35 -28.48
CA CYS A 75 5.42 9.01 -29.05
C CYS A 75 5.98 8.26 -30.27
N ARG A 76 6.12 6.92 -30.20
CA ARG A 76 6.57 6.09 -31.33
C ARG A 76 5.60 6.15 -32.52
N ASN A 77 4.30 6.29 -32.25
CA ASN A 77 3.27 6.47 -33.25
C ASN A 77 3.22 7.89 -33.84
N GLY A 78 4.20 8.75 -33.52
CA GLY A 78 4.32 10.09 -34.07
C GLY A 78 3.39 11.12 -33.44
N ARG A 79 2.68 10.79 -32.35
CA ARG A 79 1.86 11.76 -31.63
C ARG A 79 2.76 12.81 -30.99
N LYS A 80 2.46 14.09 -31.22
CA LYS A 80 3.08 15.19 -30.49
C LYS A 80 2.41 15.34 -29.14
N HIS A 81 3.22 15.62 -28.13
CA HIS A 81 2.80 15.86 -26.76
C HIS A 81 3.31 17.22 -26.29
N THR A 82 2.61 17.81 -25.33
CA THR A 82 3.01 19.07 -24.72
C THR A 82 4.18 18.86 -23.79
N LYS A 83 4.91 19.95 -23.49
CA LYS A 83 6.00 19.93 -22.52
C LYS A 83 5.55 19.43 -21.14
N ASP A 84 4.33 19.79 -20.74
CA ASP A 84 3.76 19.41 -19.44
C ASP A 84 3.47 17.91 -19.36
N GLU A 85 3.01 17.29 -20.45
CA GLU A 85 2.82 15.83 -20.52
C GLU A 85 4.16 15.10 -20.34
N PHE A 86 5.24 15.57 -20.97
CA PHE A 86 6.58 15.01 -20.74
C PHE A 86 7.03 15.17 -19.28
N GLN A 87 6.82 16.35 -18.69
CA GLN A 87 7.21 16.62 -17.31
C GLN A 87 6.42 15.77 -16.31
N HIS A 88 5.15 15.51 -16.58
CA HIS A 88 4.32 14.59 -15.81
C HIS A 88 4.89 13.16 -15.84
N ILE A 89 5.23 12.64 -17.02
CA ILE A 89 5.85 11.31 -17.16
C ILE A 89 7.19 11.19 -16.43
N ILE A 90 8.03 12.23 -16.51
CA ILE A 90 9.29 12.32 -15.75
C ILE A 90 9.03 12.23 -14.24
N THR A 91 8.03 12.95 -13.76
CA THR A 91 7.65 12.97 -12.34
C THR A 91 7.10 11.62 -11.87
N LEU A 92 6.30 10.94 -12.71
CA LEU A 92 5.79 9.60 -12.43
C LEU A 92 6.92 8.57 -12.33
N HIS A 93 7.90 8.64 -13.23
CA HIS A 93 9.06 7.76 -13.16
C HIS A 93 9.84 7.92 -11.84
N ASP A 94 10.05 9.16 -11.37
CA ASP A 94 10.72 9.40 -10.09
C ASP A 94 9.89 8.88 -8.90
N LYS A 95 8.56 8.96 -8.98
CA LYS A 95 7.67 8.34 -8.00
C LYS A 95 7.82 6.82 -7.98
N TYR A 96 7.90 6.21 -9.16
CA TYR A 96 8.09 4.77 -9.30
C TYR A 96 9.43 4.29 -8.73
N LYS A 97 10.53 5.02 -8.94
CA LYS A 97 11.82 4.71 -8.28
C LYS A 97 11.73 4.69 -6.77
N ARG A 98 11.05 5.67 -6.16
CA ARG A 98 10.83 5.69 -4.70
C ARG A 98 10.02 4.49 -4.22
N LEU A 99 9.04 4.03 -5.00
CA LEU A 99 8.24 2.83 -4.68
C LEU A 99 9.07 1.55 -4.79
N LEU A 100 9.96 1.45 -5.78
CA LEU A 100 10.90 0.33 -5.90
C LEU A 100 11.87 0.27 -4.72
N GLU A 101 12.47 1.40 -4.33
CA GLU A 101 13.35 1.49 -3.17
C GLU A 101 12.64 1.08 -1.87
N LYS A 102 11.38 1.51 -1.70
CA LYS A 102 10.54 1.15 -0.54
C LYS A 102 10.22 -0.34 -0.49
N THR A 103 10.03 -0.98 -1.65
CA THR A 103 9.63 -2.39 -1.75
C THR A 103 10.80 -3.35 -1.99
N ASN A 104 12.02 -2.83 -2.20
CA ASN A 104 13.23 -3.56 -2.57
C ASN A 104 13.06 -4.40 -3.86
N ASP A 105 12.28 -3.87 -4.80
CA ASP A 105 12.00 -4.49 -6.09
C ASP A 105 13.01 -4.05 -7.15
N THR A 106 13.41 -4.96 -8.03
CA THR A 106 14.26 -4.64 -9.19
C THR A 106 13.46 -4.02 -10.32
N ASN A 107 14.02 -2.99 -10.94
CA ASN A 107 13.44 -2.40 -12.13
C ASN A 107 13.72 -3.28 -13.36
N GLY A 108 12.69 -3.54 -14.18
CA GLY A 108 12.80 -4.31 -15.42
C GLY A 108 12.95 -3.41 -16.66
N VAL A 109 12.29 -3.82 -17.76
CA VAL A 109 12.25 -3.14 -19.09
C VAL A 109 11.77 -1.68 -19.05
N PHE A 110 11.19 -1.25 -17.92
CA PHE A 110 10.67 0.10 -17.71
C PHE A 110 11.74 1.21 -17.80
N ASP A 111 13.00 0.94 -17.39
CA ASP A 111 14.08 1.94 -17.50
C ASP A 111 14.43 2.28 -18.96
N GLU A 112 14.34 1.31 -19.87
CA GLU A 112 14.63 1.50 -21.30
C GLU A 112 13.57 2.40 -21.96
N GLU A 113 12.31 2.16 -21.64
CA GLU A 113 11.17 2.96 -22.10
C GLU A 113 11.27 4.41 -21.63
N TYR A 114 11.62 4.60 -20.35
CA TYR A 114 11.86 5.94 -19.82
C TYR A 114 13.10 6.61 -20.44
N ALA A 115 14.16 5.86 -20.72
CA ALA A 115 15.35 6.39 -21.40
C ALA A 115 15.01 6.90 -22.82
N TYR A 116 14.14 6.20 -23.55
CA TYR A 116 13.61 6.67 -24.83
C TYR A 116 12.87 8.00 -24.69
N ILE A 117 11.94 8.09 -23.73
CA ILE A 117 11.15 9.31 -23.49
C ILE A 117 12.05 10.51 -23.15
N LYS A 118 13.07 10.32 -22.30
CA LYS A 118 14.03 11.39 -21.96
C LYS A 118 14.82 11.89 -23.17
N ARG A 119 15.26 10.98 -24.04
CA ARG A 119 15.97 11.37 -25.28
C ARG A 119 15.07 12.19 -26.19
N LEU A 120 13.82 11.73 -26.38
CA LEU A 120 12.85 12.45 -27.18
C LEU A 120 12.52 13.84 -26.61
N TYR A 121 12.35 13.93 -25.29
CA TYR A 121 12.13 15.22 -24.61
C TYR A 121 13.27 16.20 -24.86
N ALA A 122 14.52 15.76 -24.73
CA ALA A 122 15.70 16.58 -25.01
C ALA A 122 15.72 17.08 -26.47
N GLU A 123 15.46 16.18 -27.43
CA GLU A 123 15.39 16.53 -28.85
C GLU A 123 14.29 17.57 -29.14
N ARG A 124 13.10 17.40 -28.56
CA ARG A 124 11.99 18.37 -28.72
C ARG A 124 12.28 19.69 -28.03
N GLN A 125 12.97 19.69 -26.90
CA GLN A 125 13.38 20.90 -26.19
C GLN A 125 14.41 21.71 -26.99
N GLU A 126 15.35 21.05 -27.67
CA GLU A 126 16.31 21.71 -28.57
C GLU A 126 15.63 22.30 -29.81
N LYS A 127 14.70 21.57 -30.40
CA LYS A 127 13.96 21.98 -31.61
C LYS A 127 12.78 22.93 -31.33
N ASN A 128 12.43 23.10 -30.06
CA ASN A 128 11.20 23.76 -29.60
C ASN A 128 9.94 23.22 -30.32
N ASP A 129 9.89 21.91 -30.54
CA ASP A 129 8.87 21.19 -31.34
C ASP A 129 7.90 20.38 -30.47
N PHE A 130 7.41 21.03 -29.42
CA PHE A 130 6.27 20.54 -28.65
C PHE A 130 4.95 20.87 -29.39
N LEU A 131 3.85 20.23 -28.99
CA LEU A 131 2.51 20.59 -29.47
C LEU A 131 2.16 22.04 -29.09
#